data_AF-X1HYT0-F1
#
_entry.id   AF-X1HYT0-F1
#
_cell.length_a   1.000
_cell.length_b   1.000
_cell.length_c   1.000
_cell.angle_alpha   90.00
_cell.angle_beta   90.00
_cell.angle_gamma   90.00
#
_symmetry.space_group_name_H-M   'P 1'
#
loop_
_entity.id
_entity.type
_entity.pdbx_description
1 polymer ?
#
loop_
_entity_poly.entity_id
_entity_poly.type
_entity_poly.pdbx_seq_one_letter_code
_entity_poly.pdbx_strand_id
1 'polypeptide(L)'
;VTPEIAAQALEDIATKPAKGASITPTLVIEVVASSFQLAPIDLKSRKRDKETALARQVAMYLIRQETNSSLAQIGRELGGREPITVSSACKKIANTINNNTYLRQKILDIQQTL
;
A
#
# COMPACT_ATOMS: atom_id res chain seq x y z
N VAL A 1 -22.40 -27.39 27.72
CA VAL A 1 -21.32 -26.53 28.27
C VAL A 1 -20.03 -27.25 27.90
N THR A 2 -19.27 -26.89 26.86
CA THR A 2 -18.85 -25.57 26.34
C THR A 2 -18.45 -25.70 24.86
N PRO A 3 -18.94 -24.86 23.94
CA PRO A 3 -18.31 -24.62 22.65
C PRO A 3 -17.60 -23.27 22.73
N GLU A 4 -16.33 -23.24 23.11
CA GLU A 4 -15.59 -21.97 23.30
C GLU A 4 -14.36 -21.80 22.42
N ILE A 5 -14.19 -22.57 21.34
CA ILE A 5 -13.12 -22.30 20.37
C ILE A 5 -13.63 -22.44 18.94
N ALA A 6 -14.62 -21.62 18.60
CA ALA A 6 -15.01 -21.34 17.22
C ALA A 6 -15.11 -19.81 16.97
N ALA A 7 -14.26 -19.05 17.67
CA ALA A 7 -14.27 -17.58 17.64
C ALA A 7 -12.91 -17.00 17.20
N GLN A 8 -12.25 -17.59 16.21
CA GLN A 8 -11.03 -17.03 15.64
C GLN A 8 -10.99 -17.13 14.11
N ALA A 9 -12.03 -16.66 13.44
CA ALA A 9 -12.02 -16.51 11.97
C ALA A 9 -12.95 -15.39 11.45
N LEU A 10 -13.37 -14.45 12.30
CA LEU A 10 -14.43 -13.48 11.97
C LEU A 10 -14.06 -12.01 12.26
N GLU A 11 -12.78 -11.68 12.31
CA GLU A 11 -12.34 -10.26 12.33
C GLU A 11 -11.83 -9.75 10.97
N ASP A 12 -11.66 -10.62 9.97
CA ASP A 12 -11.02 -10.29 8.68
C ASP A 12 -12.01 -9.89 7.55
N ILE A 13 -13.22 -9.44 7.88
CA ILE A 13 -14.23 -9.07 6.86
C ILE A 13 -14.70 -7.61 6.96
N ALA A 14 -14.26 -6.88 7.99
CA ALA A 14 -14.76 -5.53 8.26
C ALA A 14 -13.99 -4.40 7.54
N THR A 15 -13.01 -4.70 6.69
CA THR A 15 -12.22 -3.66 6.00
C THR A 15 -12.09 -3.90 4.49
N LYS A 16 -13.02 -4.64 3.88
CA LYS A 16 -13.19 -4.53 2.43
C LYS A 16 -13.94 -3.22 2.14
N PRO A 17 -13.32 -2.25 1.44
CA PRO A 17 -14.06 -1.09 0.97
C PRO A 17 -15.23 -1.60 0.12
N ALA A 18 -16.43 -1.05 0.36
CA ALA A 18 -17.59 -1.41 -0.44
C ALA A 18 -17.27 -1.19 -1.92
N LYS A 19 -17.45 -2.22 -2.76
CA LYS A 19 -17.28 -2.14 -4.22
C LYS A 19 -18.06 -0.92 -4.75
N GLY A 20 -17.37 0.20 -4.98
CA GLY A 20 -17.99 1.49 -5.34
C GLY A 20 -17.47 2.71 -4.57
N ALA A 21 -16.72 2.53 -3.47
CA ALA A 21 -15.98 3.62 -2.85
C ALA A 21 -14.82 4.05 -3.77
N SER A 22 -14.63 5.36 -3.93
CA SER A 22 -13.49 5.89 -4.67
C SER A 22 -12.19 5.53 -3.95
N ILE A 23 -11.23 4.94 -4.67
CA ILE A 23 -9.92 4.63 -4.11
C ILE A 23 -9.23 5.96 -3.76
N THR A 24 -8.89 6.14 -2.48
CA THR A 24 -8.21 7.33 -1.98
C THR A 24 -6.74 7.05 -1.69
N PRO A 25 -5.85 8.06 -1.76
CA PRO A 25 -4.44 7.87 -1.39
C PRO A 25 -4.26 7.34 0.03
N THR A 26 -5.10 7.79 0.97
CA THR A 26 -5.06 7.37 2.37
C THR A 26 -5.36 5.88 2.51
N LEU A 27 -6.41 5.39 1.83
CA LEU A 27 -6.76 3.96 1.82
C LEU A 27 -5.60 3.11 1.26
N VAL A 28 -4.98 3.54 0.16
CA VAL A 28 -3.83 2.81 -0.41
C VAL A 28 -2.66 2.76 0.59
N ILE A 29 -2.38 3.85 1.31
CA ILE A 29 -1.31 3.85 2.33
C ILE A 29 -1.62 2.85 3.44
N GLU A 30 -2.86 2.78 3.90
CA GLU A 30 -3.29 1.86 4.96
C GLU A 30 -3.16 0.40 4.52
N VAL A 31 -3.73 0.03 3.37
CA VAL A 31 -3.68 -1.34 2.86
C VAL A 31 -2.24 -1.79 2.58
N VAL A 32 -1.42 -0.91 1.98
CA VAL A 32 -0.01 -1.22 1.75
C VAL A 32 0.75 -1.38 3.06
N ALA A 33 0.53 -0.51 4.05
CA ALA A 33 1.18 -0.64 5.35
C ALA A 33 0.84 -1.99 6.01
N SER A 34 -0.44 -2.37 6.01
CA SER A 34 -0.92 -3.66 6.53
C SER A 34 -0.29 -4.86 5.82
N SER A 35 -0.21 -4.85 4.48
CA SER A 35 0.40 -5.95 3.69
C SER A 35 1.91 -6.13 3.93
N PHE A 36 2.58 -5.10 4.46
CA PHE A 36 3.98 -5.12 4.84
C PHE A 36 4.19 -5.21 6.37
N GLN A 37 3.11 -5.36 7.16
CA GLN A 37 3.15 -5.39 8.63
C GLN A 37 3.81 -4.13 9.24
N LEU A 38 3.57 -2.98 8.61
CA LEU A 38 4.04 -1.67 9.03
C LEU A 38 2.87 -0.79 9.48
N ALA A 39 3.14 0.26 10.25
CA ALA A 39 2.14 1.27 10.52
C ALA A 39 2.06 2.28 9.35
N PRO A 40 0.89 2.86 9.03
CA PRO A 40 0.76 3.90 8.00
C PRO A 40 1.70 5.10 8.23
N ILE A 41 2.01 5.39 9.49
CA ILE A 41 2.97 6.45 9.87
C ILE A 41 4.41 6.13 9.47
N ASP A 42 4.79 4.85 9.40
CA ASP A 42 6.13 4.44 8.94
C ASP A 42 6.34 4.78 7.46
N LEU A 43 5.29 4.64 6.65
CA LEU A 43 5.32 5.03 5.24
C LEU A 43 5.45 6.55 5.06
N LYS A 44 4.95 7.35 6.01
CA LYS A 44 5.11 8.82 6.05
C LYS A 44 6.44 9.25 6.68
N SER A 45 7.06 8.40 7.48
CA SER A 45 8.30 8.70 8.20
C SER A 45 9.52 8.85 7.26
N ARG A 46 10.65 9.30 7.83
CA ARG A 46 11.96 9.32 7.16
C ARG A 46 12.72 7.98 7.26
N LYS A 47 12.13 6.94 7.85
CA LYS A 47 12.77 5.62 8.04
C LYS A 47 13.17 5.00 6.69
N ARG A 48 14.40 4.47 6.64
CA ARG A 48 15.09 4.03 5.40
C ARG A 48 15.42 2.53 5.38
N ASP A 49 14.91 1.74 6.32
CA ASP A 49 15.07 0.30 6.24
C ASP A 49 14.44 -0.23 4.94
N LYS A 50 14.97 -1.36 4.48
CA LYS A 50 14.67 -1.92 3.15
C LYS A 50 13.16 -2.19 2.98
N GLU A 51 12.51 -2.67 4.02
CA GLU A 51 11.09 -3.03 4.00
C GLU A 51 10.20 -1.79 3.93
N THR A 52 10.41 -0.83 4.82
CA THR A 52 9.65 0.45 4.82
C THR A 52 9.91 1.23 3.53
N ALA A 53 11.13 1.22 3.01
CA ALA A 53 11.44 1.85 1.73
C ALA A 53 10.69 1.18 0.56
N LEU A 54 10.63 -0.16 0.53
CA LEU A 54 9.90 -0.91 -0.48
C LEU A 54 8.39 -0.67 -0.37
N ALA A 55 7.81 -0.80 0.81
CA ALA A 55 6.39 -0.54 1.07
C ALA A 55 5.99 0.87 0.62
N ARG A 56 6.81 1.88 0.94
CA ARG A 56 6.58 3.26 0.51
C ARG A 56 6.65 3.41 -1.02
N GLN A 57 7.59 2.74 -1.69
CA GLN A 57 7.68 2.77 -3.15
C GLN A 57 6.46 2.09 -3.80
N VAL A 58 5.99 0.99 -3.23
CA VAL A 58 4.76 0.31 -3.66
C VAL A 58 3.53 1.21 -3.47
N ALA A 59 3.40 1.88 -2.33
CA ALA A 59 2.34 2.86 -2.10
C ALA A 59 2.37 4.00 -3.13
N MET A 60 3.55 4.58 -3.43
CA MET A 60 3.69 5.60 -4.49
C MET A 60 3.18 5.11 -5.84
N TYR A 61 3.56 3.88 -6.21
CA TYR A 61 3.16 3.25 -7.46
C TYR A 61 1.64 3.04 -7.50
N LEU A 62 1.06 2.44 -6.47
CA LEU A 62 -0.37 2.14 -6.42
C LEU A 62 -1.23 3.41 -6.38
N ILE A 63 -0.88 4.42 -5.58
CA ILE A 63 -1.64 5.69 -5.58
C ILE A 63 -1.64 6.30 -7.00
N ARG A 64 -0.53 6.18 -7.74
CA ARG A 64 -0.44 6.70 -9.11
C ARG A 64 -1.30 5.94 -10.12
N GLN A 65 -1.52 4.64 -9.90
CA GLN A 65 -2.29 3.75 -10.76
C GLN A 65 -3.79 3.77 -10.46
N GLU A 66 -4.14 3.76 -9.18
CA GLU A 66 -5.52 3.59 -8.70
C GLU A 66 -6.23 4.94 -8.45
N THR A 67 -5.49 6.06 -8.48
CA THR A 67 -6.05 7.40 -8.22
C THR A 67 -5.58 8.43 -9.26
N ASN A 68 -6.31 9.53 -9.38
CA ASN A 68 -5.94 10.68 -10.23
C ASN A 68 -4.95 11.67 -9.55
N SER A 69 -4.21 11.22 -8.54
CA SER A 69 -3.31 12.09 -7.77
C SER A 69 -2.08 12.50 -8.58
N SER A 70 -1.74 13.79 -8.54
CA SER A 70 -0.48 14.29 -9.09
C SER A 70 0.74 13.79 -8.29
N LEU A 71 1.93 13.77 -8.90
CA LEU A 71 3.17 13.37 -8.22
C LEU A 71 3.44 14.18 -6.94
N ALA A 72 3.09 15.48 -6.96
CA ALA A 72 3.22 16.35 -5.80
C ALA A 72 2.23 16.00 -4.68
N GLN A 73 0.99 15.66 -5.01
CA GLN A 73 0.02 15.17 -4.02
C GLN A 73 0.47 13.85 -3.41
N ILE A 74 0.90 12.88 -4.22
CA ILE A 74 1.41 11.59 -3.73
C ILE A 74 2.58 11.80 -2.76
N GLY A 75 3.50 12.69 -3.12
CA GLY A 75 4.63 13.05 -2.26
C GLY A 75 4.20 13.66 -0.93
N ARG A 76 3.19 14.53 -0.94
CA ARG A 76 2.61 15.15 0.26
C ARG A 76 1.98 14.10 1.19
N GLU A 77 1.18 13.20 0.65
CA GLU A 77 0.51 12.12 1.40
C GLU A 77 1.51 11.17 2.07
N LEU A 78 2.71 11.00 1.50
CA LEU A 78 3.78 10.13 2.01
C LEU A 78 4.87 10.86 2.79
N GLY A 79 4.51 11.96 3.47
CA GLY A 79 5.40 12.70 4.37
C GLY A 79 6.30 13.71 3.67
N GLY A 80 5.75 14.45 2.70
CA GLY A 80 6.45 15.54 2.01
C GLY A 80 7.66 15.06 1.21
N ARG A 81 7.47 14.02 0.39
CA ARG A 81 8.48 13.53 -0.56
C ARG A 81 8.45 14.37 -1.84
N GLU A 82 9.62 14.57 -2.43
CA GLU A 82 9.72 15.34 -3.66
C GLU A 82 9.06 14.60 -4.84
N PRO A 83 8.38 15.31 -5.77
CA PRO A 83 7.72 14.69 -6.92
C PRO A 83 8.64 13.82 -7.78
N ILE A 84 9.92 14.20 -7.89
CA ILE A 84 10.95 13.43 -8.61
C ILE A 84 11.22 12.09 -7.91
N THR A 85 11.20 12.06 -6.57
CA THR A 85 11.33 10.83 -5.79
C THR A 85 10.16 9.88 -6.07
N VAL A 86 8.94 10.42 -6.14
CA VAL A 86 7.74 9.65 -6.48
C VAL A 86 7.86 9.07 -7.89
N SER A 87 8.24 9.88 -8.88
CA SER A 87 8.43 9.43 -10.26
C SER A 87 9.45 8.28 -10.36
N SER A 88 10.61 8.44 -9.72
CA SER A 88 11.66 7.42 -9.68
C SER A 88 11.20 6.13 -8.99
N ALA A 89 10.43 6.24 -7.90
CA ALA A 89 9.85 5.09 -7.21
C ALA A 89 8.86 4.32 -8.10
N CYS A 90 7.94 5.02 -8.77
CA CYS A 90 6.99 4.39 -9.69
C CYS A 90 7.70 3.65 -10.82
N LYS A 91 8.70 4.26 -11.46
CA LYS A 91 9.52 3.61 -12.50
C LYS A 91 10.23 2.37 -11.97
N LYS A 92 10.80 2.46 -10.77
CA LYS A 92 11.51 1.34 -10.13
C LYS A 92 10.57 0.16 -9.88
N ILE A 93 9.39 0.40 -9.30
CA ILE A 93 8.41 -0.67 -9.05
C ILE A 93 7.92 -1.27 -10.35
N ALA A 94 7.55 -0.43 -11.33
CA ALA A 94 7.11 -0.88 -12.66
C ALA A 94 8.14 -1.78 -13.36
N ASN A 95 9.44 -1.49 -13.21
CA ASN A 95 10.49 -2.37 -13.75
C ASN A 95 10.68 -3.65 -12.91
N THR A 96 10.58 -3.54 -11.58
CA THR A 96 10.82 -4.65 -10.66
C THR A 96 9.75 -5.73 -10.78
N ILE A 97 8.47 -5.36 -10.95
CA ILE A 97 7.36 -6.33 -11.12
C ILE A 97 7.48 -7.21 -12.36
N ASN A 98 8.24 -6.77 -13.37
CA ASN A 98 8.50 -7.57 -14.58
C ASN A 98 9.50 -8.70 -14.31
N ASN A 99 10.37 -8.54 -13.31
CA ASN A 99 11.47 -9.45 -13.03
C ASN A 99 11.34 -10.15 -11.67
N ASN A 100 10.33 -9.79 -10.87
CA ASN A 100 10.12 -10.32 -9.53
C ASN A 100 8.67 -10.77 -9.34
N THR A 101 8.43 -12.07 -9.53
CA THR A 101 7.11 -12.70 -9.39
C THR A 101 6.53 -12.53 -8.00
N TYR A 102 7.37 -12.58 -6.96
CA TYR A 102 6.92 -12.38 -5.58
C TYR A 102 6.35 -10.97 -5.36
N LEU A 103 7.07 -9.93 -5.81
CA LEU A 103 6.61 -8.55 -5.71
C LEU A 103 5.34 -8.33 -6.54
N ARG A 104 5.29 -8.91 -7.74
CA ARG A 104 4.11 -8.84 -8.61
C ARG A 104 2.88 -9.43 -7.92
N GLN A 105 3.00 -10.63 -7.35
CA GLN A 105 1.90 -11.28 -6.66
C GLN A 105 1.45 -10.50 -5.42
N LYS A 106 2.40 -9.98 -4.63
CA LYS A 106 2.08 -9.12 -3.48
C LYS A 106 1.34 -7.84 -3.88
N ILE A 107 1.69 -7.21 -5.00
CA ILE A 107 0.97 -6.03 -5.50
C ILE A 107 -0.45 -6.40 -5.96
N LEU A 108 -0.64 -7.54 -6.64
CA LEU A 108 -1.96 -8.01 -7.05
C LEU A 108 -2.87 -8.28 -5.85
N ASP A 109 -2.34 -8.90 -4.80
CA ASP A 109 -3.05 -9.14 -3.54
C ASP A 109 -3.51 -7.83 -2.87
N ILE A 110 -2.62 -6.83 -2.82
CA ILE A 110 -2.97 -5.49 -2.34
C ILE A 110 -4.09 -4.88 -3.19
N GLN A 111 -4.01 -4.95 -4.53
CA GLN A 111 -5.04 -4.42 -5.42
C GLN A 111 -6.39 -5.11 -5.26
N GLN A 112 -6.43 -6.40 -4.90
CA GLN A 112 -7.68 -7.11 -4.62
C GLN A 112 -8.35 -6.69 -3.29
N THR A 113 -7.57 -6.04 -2.42
CA THR A 113 -8.02 -5.55 -1.10
C THR A 113 -8.48 -4.09 -1.16
N LEU A 114 -8.03 -3.34 -2.18
CA LEU A 114 -8.49 -1.97 -2.50
C LEU A 114 -9.89 -1.97 -3.12
#